data_AF-A0A1A8JE44-F1
#
_entry.id   AF-A0A1A8JE44-F1
#
_cell.length_a   1.000
_cell.length_b   1.000
_cell.length_c   1.000
_cell.angle_alpha   90.00
_cell.angle_beta   90.00
_cell.angle_gamma   90.00
#
_symmetry.space_group_name_H-M   'P 1'
#
loop_
_entity.id
_entity.type
_entity.pdbx_description
1 polymer ?
#
loop_
_entity_poly.entity_id
_entity_poly.type
_entity_poly.pdbx_seq_one_letter_code
_entity_poly.pdbx_strand_id
1 'polypeptide(L)'
;MKLGFLLLMALHMLSSVNSMSTCKTLDLEIVRQKRIEAIRSQILSKLRLPKAPEPDESGNKEEIPSSLLSLYNSTKDMLKEQQIEVQKTISLEQEEEEYFAKVLNKFNITSKNHTDNSKTLFFNTSSIKTSVGDASLLTSAELRMLIKNPRIASEQRVELYYSSGSSVRYHTSRFITNSLRDKWLSFDVTEPLQRWLQE
;
A
#
# COMPACT_ATOMS: atom_id res chain seq x y z
N MET A 1 -50.78 -27.22 -47.86
CA MET A 1 -49.48 -27.90 -47.68
C MET A 1 -48.30 -26.95 -47.43
N LYS A 2 -48.19 -25.79 -48.11
CA LYS A 2 -47.07 -24.85 -47.93
C LYS A 2 -46.96 -24.22 -46.53
N LEU A 3 -48.10 -23.92 -45.88
CA LEU A 3 -48.12 -23.26 -44.57
C LEU A 3 -47.64 -24.16 -43.43
N GLY A 4 -48.01 -25.45 -43.46
CA GLY A 4 -47.57 -26.44 -42.46
C GLY A 4 -46.07 -26.72 -42.54
N PHE A 5 -45.50 -26.70 -43.75
CA PHE A 5 -44.07 -26.86 -43.96
C PHE A 5 -43.26 -25.66 -43.42
N LEU A 6 -43.78 -24.44 -43.61
CA LEU A 6 -43.20 -23.22 -43.04
C LEU A 6 -43.22 -23.22 -41.51
N LEU A 7 -44.31 -23.70 -40.91
CA LEU A 7 -44.43 -23.84 -39.46
C LEU A 7 -43.44 -24.88 -38.91
N LEU A 8 -43.30 -26.02 -39.58
CA LEU A 8 -42.34 -27.06 -39.20
C LEU A 8 -40.88 -26.56 -39.27
N MET A 9 -40.55 -25.82 -40.32
CA MET A 9 -39.22 -25.20 -40.48
C MET A 9 -38.96 -24.14 -39.42
N ALA A 10 -39.96 -23.30 -39.09
CA ALA A 10 -39.84 -22.31 -38.03
C ALA A 10 -39.59 -22.98 -36.65
N LEU A 11 -40.32 -24.05 -36.33
CA LEU A 11 -40.10 -24.83 -35.11
C LEU A 11 -38.70 -25.46 -35.05
N HIS A 12 -38.17 -25.96 -36.18
CA HIS A 12 -36.81 -26.48 -36.23
C HIS A 12 -35.74 -25.41 -36.02
N MET A 13 -35.94 -24.20 -36.57
CA MET A 13 -35.00 -23.08 -36.40
C MET A 13 -35.06 -22.50 -34.97
N LEU A 14 -36.22 -22.49 -34.31
CA LEU A 14 -36.37 -22.12 -32.90
C LEU A 14 -35.70 -23.12 -31.95
N SER A 15 -35.71 -24.42 -32.29
CA SER A 15 -35.03 -25.45 -31.52
C SER A 15 -33.50 -25.39 -31.65
N SER A 16 -32.98 -24.98 -32.81
CA SER A 16 -31.54 -24.89 -33.04
C SER A 16 -30.90 -23.65 -32.40
N VAL A 17 -31.62 -22.52 -32.31
CA VAL A 17 -31.10 -21.31 -31.63
C VAL A 17 -30.98 -21.46 -30.11
N ASN A 18 -31.87 -22.23 -29.46
CA ASN A 18 -31.74 -22.51 -28.03
C ASN A 18 -30.50 -23.36 -27.68
N SER A 19 -29.99 -24.14 -28.64
CA SER A 19 -28.76 -24.93 -28.48
C SER A 19 -27.48 -24.13 -28.78
N MET A 20 -27.59 -22.88 -29.25
CA MET A 20 -26.44 -21.99 -29.52
C MET A 20 -26.13 -21.01 -28.37
N SER A 21 -26.89 -21.07 -27.26
CA SER A 21 -26.52 -20.36 -26.03
C SER A 21 -25.41 -21.13 -25.31
N THR A 22 -24.18 -20.96 -25.77
CA THR A 22 -22.96 -21.60 -25.24
C THR A 22 -22.52 -21.08 -23.86
N CYS A 23 -23.21 -20.09 -23.29
CA CYS A 23 -22.96 -19.62 -21.94
C CYS A 23 -23.83 -20.39 -20.93
N LYS A 24 -23.20 -21.32 -20.19
CA LYS A 24 -23.77 -21.91 -18.98
C LYS A 24 -24.22 -20.78 -18.06
N THR A 25 -25.45 -20.83 -17.55
CA THR A 25 -25.95 -19.87 -16.55
C THR A 25 -25.03 -19.95 -15.33
N LEU A 26 -24.23 -18.89 -15.13
CA LEU A 26 -23.33 -18.80 -13.99
C LEU A 26 -24.13 -18.38 -12.77
N ASP A 27 -24.15 -19.24 -11.77
CA ASP A 27 -24.67 -18.89 -10.46
C ASP A 27 -23.66 -17.96 -9.77
N LEU A 28 -23.99 -16.67 -9.77
CA LEU A 28 -23.17 -15.63 -9.15
C LEU A 28 -23.03 -15.85 -7.64
N GLU A 29 -23.98 -16.49 -6.99
CA GLU A 29 -23.95 -16.78 -5.55
C GLU A 29 -22.82 -17.79 -5.25
N ILE A 30 -22.74 -18.87 -6.05
CA ILE A 30 -21.68 -19.88 -5.91
C ILE A 30 -20.30 -19.28 -6.19
N VAL A 31 -20.17 -18.42 -7.20
CA VAL A 31 -18.91 -17.74 -7.50
C VAL A 31 -18.51 -16.80 -6.36
N ARG A 32 -19.47 -16.04 -5.82
CA ARG A 32 -19.25 -15.15 -4.69
C ARG A 32 -18.81 -15.91 -3.45
N GLN A 33 -19.46 -17.04 -3.13
CA GLN A 33 -19.11 -17.86 -1.99
C GLN A 33 -17.70 -18.46 -2.12
N LYS A 34 -17.36 -19.00 -3.31
CA LYS A 34 -16.00 -19.48 -3.60
C LYS A 34 -14.96 -18.37 -3.46
N ARG A 35 -15.29 -17.15 -3.90
CA ARG A 35 -14.38 -16.00 -3.78
C ARG A 35 -14.19 -15.57 -2.32
N ILE A 36 -15.24 -15.59 -1.50
CA ILE A 36 -15.16 -15.28 -0.07
C ILE A 36 -14.22 -16.26 0.63
N GLU A 37 -14.40 -17.57 0.39
CA GLU A 37 -13.55 -18.59 1.03
C GLU A 37 -12.09 -18.46 0.56
N ALA A 38 -11.86 -18.22 -0.73
CA ALA A 38 -10.51 -17.97 -1.25
C ALA A 38 -9.85 -16.74 -0.62
N ILE A 39 -10.58 -15.62 -0.49
CA ILE A 39 -10.07 -14.39 0.16
C ILE A 39 -9.79 -14.65 1.65
N ARG A 40 -10.65 -15.40 2.34
CA ARG A 40 -10.43 -15.78 3.74
C ARG A 40 -9.12 -16.55 3.91
N SER A 41 -8.90 -17.58 3.10
CA SER A 41 -7.65 -18.35 3.11
C SER A 41 -6.45 -17.48 2.73
N GLN A 42 -6.62 -16.57 1.77
CA GLN A 42 -5.55 -15.65 1.36
C GLN A 42 -5.14 -14.71 2.50
N ILE A 43 -6.09 -14.08 3.20
CA ILE A 43 -5.80 -13.20 4.34
C ILE A 43 -5.06 -13.97 5.44
N LEU A 44 -5.56 -15.15 5.82
CA LEU A 44 -4.94 -15.99 6.85
C LEU A 44 -3.51 -16.42 6.45
N SER A 45 -3.32 -16.80 5.19
CA SER A 45 -2.02 -17.16 4.63
C SER A 45 -1.03 -15.98 4.67
N LYS A 46 -1.46 -14.78 4.26
CA LYS A 46 -0.63 -13.56 4.32
C LYS A 46 -0.23 -13.18 5.74
N LEU A 47 -1.12 -13.38 6.71
CA LEU A 47 -0.88 -13.14 8.13
C LEU A 47 -0.14 -14.27 8.85
N ARG A 48 0.11 -15.39 8.16
CA ARG A 48 0.68 -16.63 8.75
C ARG A 48 -0.15 -17.17 9.93
N LEU A 49 -1.46 -17.04 9.85
CA LEU A 49 -2.40 -17.52 10.86
C LEU A 49 -3.10 -18.80 10.38
N PRO A 50 -3.12 -19.89 11.17
CA PRO A 50 -3.83 -21.11 10.79
C PRO A 50 -5.36 -20.97 10.91
N LYS A 51 -5.83 -20.12 11.82
CA LYS A 51 -7.24 -19.81 12.07
C LYS A 51 -7.35 -18.32 12.43
N ALA A 52 -8.53 -17.75 12.21
CA ALA A 52 -8.85 -16.43 12.74
C ALA A 52 -8.68 -16.43 14.28
N PRO A 53 -8.06 -15.39 14.86
CA PRO A 53 -7.96 -15.26 16.31
C PRO A 53 -9.37 -15.12 16.91
N GLU A 54 -9.55 -15.69 18.10
CA GLU A 54 -10.81 -15.52 18.83
C GLU A 54 -10.95 -14.05 19.24
N PRO A 55 -12.14 -13.45 19.09
CA PRO A 55 -12.36 -12.10 19.59
C PRO A 55 -12.19 -12.08 21.11
N ASP A 56 -11.57 -11.04 21.65
CA ASP A 56 -11.46 -10.88 23.10
C ASP A 56 -12.86 -10.93 23.73
N GLU A 57 -13.09 -11.92 24.61
CA GLU A 57 -14.39 -12.17 25.25
C GLU A 57 -14.83 -11.04 26.21
N SER A 58 -13.97 -10.04 26.43
CA SER A 58 -14.19 -8.97 27.40
C SER A 58 -15.29 -7.98 27.02
N GLY A 59 -15.84 -8.02 25.78
CA GLY A 59 -17.02 -7.24 25.37
C GLY A 59 -16.84 -5.71 25.42
N ASN A 60 -15.73 -5.22 25.98
CA ASN A 60 -15.34 -3.84 25.92
C ASN A 60 -14.85 -3.58 24.50
N LYS A 61 -15.65 -2.81 23.77
CA LYS A 61 -15.18 -2.09 22.59
C LYS A 61 -14.15 -1.08 23.08
N GLU A 62 -12.93 -1.53 23.37
CA GLU A 62 -11.83 -0.63 23.70
C GLU A 62 -11.69 0.36 22.55
N GLU A 63 -11.71 1.63 22.91
CA GLU A 63 -11.57 2.69 21.93
C GLU A 63 -10.17 2.59 21.31
N ILE A 64 -10.13 2.46 19.98
CA ILE A 64 -8.87 2.25 19.27
C ILE A 64 -7.94 3.44 19.56
N PRO A 65 -6.71 3.21 20.07
CA PRO A 65 -5.76 4.27 20.35
C PRO A 65 -5.58 5.22 19.17
N SER A 66 -5.58 6.53 19.46
CA SER A 66 -5.42 7.58 18.44
C SER A 66 -4.11 7.44 17.63
N SER A 67 -3.07 6.87 18.23
CA SER A 67 -1.81 6.53 17.56
C SER A 67 -2.00 5.50 16.45
N LEU A 68 -2.80 4.45 16.67
CA LEU A 68 -3.12 3.43 15.68
C LEU A 68 -4.03 3.98 14.59
N LEU A 69 -5.02 4.81 14.93
CA LEU A 69 -5.84 5.50 13.94
C LEU A 69 -5.00 6.43 13.05
N SER A 70 -4.03 7.15 13.63
CA SER A 70 -3.09 7.98 12.88
C SER A 70 -2.24 7.16 11.92
N LEU A 71 -1.72 6.01 12.37
CA LEU A 71 -0.93 5.09 11.53
C LEU A 71 -1.77 4.54 10.37
N TYR A 72 -2.98 4.06 10.66
CA TYR A 72 -3.91 3.54 9.65
C TYR A 72 -4.24 4.61 8.59
N ASN A 73 -4.60 5.82 9.02
CA ASN A 73 -4.92 6.91 8.10
C ASN A 73 -3.71 7.31 7.24
N SER A 74 -2.52 7.41 7.86
CA SER A 74 -1.27 7.73 7.13
C SER A 74 -0.97 6.68 6.05
N THR A 75 -1.22 5.40 6.35
CA THR A 75 -1.03 4.27 5.43
C THR A 75 -2.06 4.29 4.31
N LYS A 76 -3.33 4.53 4.64
CA LYS A 76 -4.42 4.64 3.66
C LYS A 76 -4.16 5.77 2.66
N ASP A 77 -3.69 6.92 3.14
CA ASP A 77 -3.37 8.05 2.27
C ASP A 77 -2.13 7.78 1.42
N MET A 78 -1.10 7.13 1.97
CA MET A 78 0.06 6.64 1.21
C MET A 78 -0.34 5.73 0.04
N LEU A 79 -1.19 4.74 0.31
CA LEU A 79 -1.62 3.78 -0.70
C LEU A 79 -2.43 4.44 -1.81
N LYS A 80 -3.24 5.46 -1.48
CA LYS A 80 -3.96 6.26 -2.50
C LYS A 80 -3.01 7.05 -3.39
N GLU A 81 -1.95 7.62 -2.82
CA GLU A 81 -0.92 8.35 -3.57
C GLU A 81 -0.14 7.39 -4.48
N GLN A 82 0.27 6.23 -3.95
CA GLN A 82 1.00 5.20 -4.71
C GLN A 82 0.14 4.55 -5.81
N GLN A 83 -1.17 4.36 -5.61
CA GLN A 83 -2.05 3.84 -6.67
C GLN A 83 -2.09 4.70 -7.94
N ILE A 84 -1.74 5.99 -7.84
CA ILE A 84 -1.59 6.89 -8.98
C ILE A 84 -0.29 6.60 -9.74
N GLU A 85 0.78 6.16 -9.06
CA GLU A 85 2.10 5.88 -9.64
C GLU A 85 2.27 4.40 -10.09
N VAL A 86 1.72 3.45 -9.34
CA VAL A 86 1.91 1.98 -9.51
C VAL A 86 1.25 1.41 -10.77
N GLN A 87 0.29 2.12 -11.40
CA GLN A 87 -0.28 1.68 -12.68
C GLN A 87 0.74 1.53 -13.82
N LYS A 88 2.00 1.98 -13.62
CA LYS A 88 3.01 2.04 -14.66
C LYS A 88 4.07 0.92 -14.62
N THR A 89 4.26 0.19 -13.51
CA THR A 89 5.37 -0.79 -13.41
C THR A 89 5.11 -1.79 -12.28
N ILE A 90 4.69 -3.02 -12.61
CA ILE A 90 4.74 -4.15 -11.68
C ILE A 90 5.63 -5.20 -12.34
N SER A 91 6.78 -5.51 -11.74
CA SER A 91 7.61 -6.65 -12.13
C SER A 91 7.23 -7.88 -11.31
N LEU A 92 7.26 -9.06 -11.94
CA LEU A 92 6.88 -10.34 -11.31
C LEU A 92 7.79 -10.73 -10.13
N GLU A 93 9.03 -10.26 -10.10
CA GLU A 93 10.02 -10.58 -9.06
C GLU A 93 9.73 -9.90 -7.71
N GLN A 94 9.04 -8.76 -7.69
CA GLN A 94 8.63 -8.11 -6.43
C GLN A 94 7.43 -8.82 -5.77
N GLU A 95 6.65 -9.58 -6.54
CA GLU A 95 5.38 -10.18 -6.09
C GLU A 95 5.61 -11.36 -5.11
N GLU A 96 6.74 -12.07 -5.22
CA GLU A 96 7.07 -13.23 -4.38
C GLU A 96 7.60 -12.83 -2.99
N GLU A 97 8.43 -11.79 -2.88
CA GLU A 97 8.97 -11.31 -1.58
C GLU A 97 7.93 -10.52 -0.75
N GLU A 98 6.92 -9.96 -1.41
CA GLU A 98 5.85 -9.14 -0.81
C GLU A 98 4.60 -9.95 -0.43
N TYR A 99 4.58 -11.26 -0.65
CA TYR A 99 3.36 -12.05 -0.41
C TYR A 99 2.84 -11.93 1.02
N PHE A 100 3.72 -12.03 2.03
CA PHE A 100 3.37 -11.94 3.44
C PHE A 100 3.12 -10.49 3.89
N ALA A 101 2.19 -10.33 4.83
CA ALA A 101 1.89 -9.04 5.44
C ALA A 101 3.14 -8.47 6.14
N LYS A 102 3.31 -7.16 6.03
CA LYS A 102 4.39 -6.41 6.68
C LYS A 102 3.84 -5.64 7.87
N VAL A 103 4.60 -5.61 8.97
CA VAL A 103 4.25 -4.80 10.15
C VAL A 103 4.62 -3.36 9.87
N LEU A 104 3.66 -2.47 10.04
CA LEU A 104 3.84 -1.03 9.82
C LEU A 104 4.19 -0.34 11.13
N ASN A 105 5.26 0.45 11.09
CA ASN A 105 5.69 1.29 12.21
C ASN A 105 5.78 2.74 11.74
N LYS A 106 5.41 3.68 12.61
CA LYS A 106 5.53 5.13 12.35
C LYS A 106 6.33 5.77 13.46
N PHE A 107 7.40 6.47 13.07
CA PHE A 107 8.28 7.18 13.98
C PHE A 107 8.18 8.68 13.70
N ASN A 108 7.90 9.45 14.74
CA ASN A 108 7.92 10.90 14.65
C ASN A 108 9.35 11.41 14.83
N ILE A 109 9.61 12.58 14.23
CA ILE A 109 10.88 13.29 14.38
C ILE A 109 11.06 13.68 15.85
N THR A 110 12.21 13.37 16.44
CA THR A 110 12.54 13.68 17.85
C THR A 110 12.86 15.17 18.02
N SER A 111 13.66 15.71 17.10
CA SER A 111 14.02 17.13 17.10
C SER A 111 14.29 17.61 15.68
N LYS A 112 14.18 18.92 15.48
CA LYS A 112 14.41 19.57 14.19
C LYS A 112 15.30 20.79 14.38
N ASN A 113 16.26 20.97 13.49
CA ASN A 113 17.05 22.20 13.38
C ASN A 113 16.81 22.81 12.00
N HIS A 114 16.77 24.14 11.93
CA HIS A 114 16.51 24.88 10.72
C HIS A 114 17.56 25.98 10.56
N THR A 115 18.24 25.98 9.43
CA THR A 115 18.99 27.13 8.93
C THR A 115 18.27 27.69 7.71
N ASP A 116 18.62 28.88 7.23
CA ASP A 116 17.93 29.52 6.10
C ASP A 116 17.78 28.60 4.86
N ASN A 117 18.76 27.71 4.63
CA ASN A 117 18.79 26.84 3.46
C ASN A 117 18.71 25.34 3.76
N SER A 118 18.68 24.91 5.04
CA SER A 118 18.67 23.48 5.38
C SER A 118 17.78 23.15 6.57
N LYS A 119 17.21 21.95 6.53
CA LYS A 119 16.40 21.37 7.61
C LYS A 119 17.02 20.07 8.03
N THR A 120 17.44 19.97 9.29
CA THR A 120 17.97 18.75 9.87
C THR A 120 16.88 18.10 10.72
N LEU A 121 16.59 16.83 10.43
CA LEU A 121 15.58 16.04 11.11
C LEU A 121 16.26 14.90 11.88
N PHE A 122 16.02 14.81 13.18
CA PHE A 122 16.63 13.79 14.03
C PHE A 122 15.61 12.72 14.41
N PHE A 123 16.04 11.46 14.39
CA PHE A 123 15.25 10.30 14.76
C PHE A 123 15.97 9.51 15.85
N ASN A 124 15.20 8.87 16.74
CA ASN A 124 15.76 7.98 17.74
C ASN A 124 15.93 6.56 17.18
N THR A 125 17.14 6.22 16.76
CA THR A 125 17.46 4.90 16.19
C THR A 125 17.19 3.75 17.16
N SER A 126 17.38 3.97 18.48
CA SER A 126 17.10 2.93 19.48
C SER A 126 15.61 2.54 19.50
N SER A 127 14.70 3.53 19.44
CA SER A 127 13.26 3.27 19.38
C SER A 127 12.87 2.52 18.09
N ILE A 128 13.54 2.84 16.97
CA ILE A 128 13.33 2.15 15.69
C ILE A 128 13.81 0.70 15.79
N LYS A 129 15.02 0.48 16.33
CA LYS A 129 15.61 -0.85 16.50
C LYS A 129 14.77 -1.75 17.42
N THR A 130 14.20 -1.20 18.50
CA THR A 130 13.27 -1.94 19.37
C THR A 130 12.00 -2.37 18.64
N SER A 131 11.50 -1.56 17.71
CA SER A 131 10.22 -1.81 17.03
C SER A 131 10.36 -2.69 15.77
N VAL A 132 11.45 -2.49 15.02
CA VAL A 132 11.73 -3.21 13.75
C VAL A 132 12.51 -4.51 14.02
N GLY A 133 13.37 -4.52 15.03
CA GLY A 133 14.28 -5.63 15.30
C GLY A 133 15.50 -5.62 14.39
N ASP A 134 15.75 -6.74 13.73
CA ASP A 134 16.88 -6.92 12.81
C ASP A 134 16.68 -6.11 11.51
N ALA A 135 17.78 -5.58 10.97
CA ALA A 135 17.81 -4.85 9.71
C ALA A 135 17.32 -5.69 8.53
N SER A 136 17.49 -7.02 8.59
CA SER A 136 16.99 -7.96 7.57
C SER A 136 15.46 -8.02 7.47
N LEU A 137 14.74 -7.63 8.54
CA LEU A 137 13.28 -7.59 8.58
C LEU A 137 12.71 -6.29 7.99
N LEU A 138 13.56 -5.27 7.83
CA LEU A 138 13.16 -4.00 7.23
C LEU A 138 13.07 -4.13 5.71
N THR A 139 11.83 -4.13 5.21
CA THR A 139 11.54 -4.28 3.77
C THR A 139 11.42 -2.94 3.04
N SER A 140 10.83 -1.94 3.68
CA SER A 140 10.67 -0.60 3.13
C SER A 140 10.65 0.44 4.25
N ALA A 141 11.22 1.61 3.98
CA ALA A 141 11.12 2.78 4.84
C ALA A 141 10.99 4.05 4.00
N GLU A 142 10.03 4.91 4.36
CA GLU A 142 9.85 6.21 3.71
C GLU A 142 9.94 7.37 4.71
N LEU A 143 10.71 8.39 4.36
CA LEU A 143 10.67 9.69 5.01
C LEU A 143 9.56 10.53 4.37
N ARG A 144 8.52 10.88 5.15
CA ARG A 144 7.38 11.66 4.66
C ARG A 144 7.27 13.01 5.33
N MET A 145 7.08 14.05 4.53
CA MET A 145 6.95 15.45 4.96
C MET A 145 5.75 16.12 4.30
N LEU A 146 4.95 16.84 5.07
CA LEU A 146 3.78 17.56 4.54
C LEU A 146 4.16 18.97 4.10
N ILE A 147 3.92 19.31 2.83
CA ILE A 147 4.17 20.65 2.30
C ILE A 147 2.99 21.57 2.65
N LYS A 148 3.18 22.55 3.54
CA LYS A 148 2.11 23.47 3.95
C LYS A 148 2.11 24.81 3.22
N ASN A 149 3.21 25.55 3.34
CA ASN A 149 3.31 26.93 2.87
C ASN A 149 4.43 27.08 1.84
N PRO A 150 4.34 26.47 0.65
CA PRO A 150 5.35 26.67 -0.38
C PRO A 150 5.28 28.12 -0.87
N ARG A 151 6.44 28.78 -0.95
CA ARG A 151 6.62 30.13 -1.52
C ARG A 151 7.68 30.07 -2.60
N ILE A 152 7.39 29.29 -3.65
CA ILE A 152 8.34 28.95 -4.72
C ILE A 152 8.01 29.84 -5.93
N ALA A 153 9.01 30.37 -6.62
CA ALA A 153 8.78 31.22 -7.80
C ALA A 153 8.21 30.41 -8.98
N SER A 154 8.86 29.32 -9.34
CA SER A 154 8.42 28.37 -10.37
C SER A 154 8.58 26.93 -9.90
N GLU A 155 9.83 26.53 -9.68
CA GLU A 155 10.24 25.20 -9.25
C GLU A 155 11.43 25.34 -8.29
N GLN A 156 11.52 24.46 -7.30
CA GLN A 156 12.64 24.39 -6.37
C GLN A 156 13.14 22.95 -6.28
N ARG A 157 14.45 22.74 -6.42
CA ARG A 157 15.08 21.45 -6.13
C ARG A 157 15.34 21.34 -4.63
N VAL A 158 14.90 20.24 -4.03
CA VAL A 158 15.26 19.85 -2.67
C VAL A 158 16.13 18.60 -2.72
N GLU A 159 17.10 18.54 -1.82
CA GLU A 159 18.07 17.46 -1.73
C GLU A 159 18.00 16.85 -0.34
N LEU A 160 17.99 15.52 -0.29
CA LEU A 160 18.01 14.77 0.93
C LEU A 160 19.41 14.24 1.16
N TYR A 161 19.91 14.47 2.36
CA TYR A 161 21.16 13.96 2.87
C TYR A 161 20.88 13.17 4.15
N TYR A 162 21.69 12.14 4.41
CA TYR A 162 21.71 11.47 5.70
C TYR A 162 23.09 11.62 6.34
N SER A 163 23.11 11.62 7.67
CA SER A 163 24.33 11.76 8.47
C SER A 163 24.50 10.57 9.39
N SER A 164 25.67 9.95 9.39
CA SER A 164 26.12 9.04 10.46
C SER A 164 27.37 9.64 11.10
N GLY A 165 27.26 10.01 12.37
CA GLY A 165 28.30 10.76 13.08
C GLY A 165 28.60 12.12 12.42
N SER A 166 29.86 12.34 12.03
CA SER A 166 30.33 13.57 11.38
C SER A 166 30.25 13.54 9.85
N SER A 167 29.93 12.40 9.25
CA SER A 167 29.87 12.25 7.79
C SER A 167 28.45 12.54 7.29
N VAL A 168 28.35 13.31 6.20
CA VAL A 168 27.09 13.63 5.51
C VAL A 168 27.16 13.08 4.09
N ARG A 169 26.15 12.31 3.68
CA ARG A 169 26.08 11.72 2.34
C ARG A 169 24.81 12.14 1.63
N TYR A 170 24.95 12.52 0.36
CA TYR A 170 23.81 12.75 -0.53
C TYR A 170 23.05 11.44 -0.75
N HIS A 171 21.73 11.53 -0.73
CA HIS A 171 20.83 10.40 -1.00
C HIS A 171 20.10 10.58 -2.33
N THR A 172 19.29 11.63 -2.43
CA THR A 172 18.43 11.85 -3.60
C THR A 172 17.96 13.31 -3.67
N SER A 173 17.33 13.68 -4.77
CA SER A 173 16.75 15.00 -4.97
C SER A 173 15.37 14.90 -5.61
N ARG A 174 14.51 15.88 -5.32
CA ARG A 174 13.19 16.02 -5.94
C ARG A 174 12.92 17.49 -6.25
N PHE A 175 12.21 17.72 -7.33
CA PHE A 175 11.68 19.04 -7.65
C PHE A 175 10.31 19.22 -7.00
N ILE A 176 10.09 20.39 -6.42
CA ILE A 176 8.84 20.78 -5.78
C ILE A 176 8.33 22.10 -6.37
N THR A 177 7.01 22.23 -6.43
CA THR A 177 6.31 23.42 -6.95
C THR A 177 5.18 23.80 -5.99
N ASN A 178 4.57 24.98 -6.17
CA ASN A 178 3.45 25.42 -5.32
C ASN A 178 2.20 24.52 -5.44
N SER A 179 2.06 23.73 -6.52
CA SER A 179 0.93 22.79 -6.69
C SER A 179 1.00 21.58 -5.75
N LEU A 180 2.10 21.41 -5.03
CA LEU A 180 2.26 20.39 -4.00
C LEU A 180 1.82 20.87 -2.60
N ARG A 181 1.20 22.06 -2.48
CA ARG A 181 0.57 22.50 -1.23
C ARG A 181 -0.40 21.43 -0.72
N ASP A 182 -0.32 21.15 0.58
CA ASP A 182 -1.07 20.15 1.33
C ASP A 182 -0.89 18.70 0.84
N LYS A 183 0.16 18.44 0.06
CA LYS A 183 0.55 17.08 -0.37
C LYS A 183 1.77 16.58 0.40
N TRP A 184 1.88 15.26 0.49
CA TRP A 184 3.04 14.60 1.07
C TRP A 184 4.20 14.54 0.07
N LEU A 185 5.39 14.91 0.56
CA LEU A 185 6.68 14.66 -0.08
C LEU A 185 7.29 13.43 0.59
N SER A 186 7.45 12.35 -0.17
CA SER A 186 8.02 11.07 0.28
C SER A 186 9.40 10.85 -0.32
N PHE A 187 10.32 10.26 0.46
CA PHE A 187 11.60 9.75 0.00
C PHE A 187 11.79 8.33 0.52
N ASP A 188 12.13 7.39 -0.37
CA ASP A 188 12.58 6.06 0.05
C ASP A 188 13.91 6.21 0.79
N VAL A 189 13.97 5.74 2.03
CA VAL A 189 15.15 5.75 2.91
C VAL A 189 15.44 4.35 3.45
N THR A 190 14.97 3.31 2.75
CA THR A 190 15.14 1.90 3.14
C THR A 190 16.60 1.55 3.35
N GLU A 191 17.45 1.80 2.35
CA GLU A 191 18.87 1.45 2.41
C GLU A 191 19.63 2.25 3.50
N PRO A 192 19.51 3.59 3.62
CA PRO A 192 20.08 4.32 4.76
C PRO A 192 19.65 3.78 6.13
N LEU A 193 18.36 3.47 6.30
CA LEU A 193 17.85 2.99 7.59
C LEU A 193 18.35 1.58 7.91
N GLN A 194 18.42 0.69 6.92
CA GLN A 194 19.01 -0.64 7.09
C GLN A 194 20.46 -0.55 7.59
N ARG A 195 21.27 0.37 7.03
CA ARG A 195 22.65 0.59 7.50
C ARG A 195 22.68 1.07 8.95
N TRP A 196 21.84 2.03 9.33
CA TRP A 196 21.77 2.51 10.71
C TRP A 196 21.31 1.45 11.72
N LEU A 197 20.55 0.44 11.29
CA LEU A 197 20.12 -0.65 12.17
C LEU A 197 21.21 -1.72 12.36
N GLN A 198 22.16 -1.83 11.43
CA GLN A 198 23.32 -2.72 11.51
C GLN A 198 24.43 -2.18 12.41
N GLU A 199 24.51 -0.86 12.57
CA GLU A 199 25.34 -0.17 13.57
C GLU A 199 24.84 -0.42 15.01
#